data_AF-A0A7H4MB78-F1
#
_entry.id   AF-A0A7H4MB78-F1
#
_cell.length_a   1.000
_cell.length_b   1.000
_cell.length_c   1.000
_cell.angle_alpha   90.00
_cell.angle_beta   90.00
_cell.angle_gamma   90.00
#
_symmetry.space_group_name_H-M   'P 1'
#
loop_
_entity.id
_entity.type
_entity.pdbx_description
1 polymer ?
#
loop_
_entity_poly.entity_id
_entity_poly.type
_entity_poly.pdbx_seq_one_letter_code
_entity_poly.pdbx_strand_id
1 'polypeptide(L)'
;MEASIETLRNYIDWTPFFMTWSLAGKYPRILEDEVVGEEAQRLFKDANDLLDKLSAEKTLNPRGVVGLFPANRIGDDIEIYRDETRTHVLT
;
A
#
# COMPACT_ATOMS: atom_id res chain seq x y z
N MET A 1 10.89 -9.36 -9.78
CA MET A 1 9.52 -8.83 -9.90
C MET A 1 9.50 -7.50 -9.18
N GLU A 2 9.24 -6.41 -9.89
CA GLU A 2 9.02 -5.09 -9.29
C GLU A 2 7.53 -4.78 -9.37
N ALA A 3 6.95 -4.28 -8.27
CA ALA A 3 5.58 -3.80 -8.30
C ALA A 3 5.58 -2.37 -8.84
N SER A 4 5.05 -2.16 -10.04
CA SER A 4 4.96 -0.83 -10.65
C SER A 4 3.87 0.01 -9.98
N ILE A 5 3.91 1.34 -10.20
CA ILE A 5 2.83 2.23 -9.81
C ILE A 5 1.50 1.80 -10.47
N GLU A 6 1.51 1.40 -11.75
CA GLU A 6 0.31 0.87 -12.41
C GLU A 6 -0.28 -0.36 -11.73
N THR A 7 0.56 -1.26 -11.22
CA THR A 7 0.07 -2.43 -10.49
C THR A 7 -0.48 -2.00 -9.13
N LEU A 8 0.28 -1.22 -8.37
CA LEU A 8 -0.05 -0.87 -6.97
C LEU A 8 -1.20 0.14 -6.85
N ARG A 9 -1.46 0.99 -7.85
CA ARG A 9 -2.57 1.96 -7.80
C ARG A 9 -3.94 1.30 -7.59
N ASN A 10 -4.09 0.04 -8.04
CA ASN A 10 -5.31 -0.76 -7.86
C ASN A 10 -5.49 -1.26 -6.41
N TYR A 11 -4.46 -1.14 -5.58
CA TYR A 11 -4.44 -1.56 -4.17
C TYR A 11 -4.44 -0.38 -3.20
N ILE A 12 -4.50 0.86 -3.71
CA ILE A 12 -4.58 2.06 -2.86
C ILE A 12 -5.97 2.14 -2.22
N ASP A 13 -6.02 2.24 -0.90
CA ASP A 13 -7.18 2.79 -0.21
C ASP A 13 -7.09 4.32 -0.26
N TRP A 14 -8.01 4.93 -1.00
CA TRP A 14 -8.06 6.39 -1.17
C TRP A 14 -8.73 7.09 0.02
N THR A 15 -9.39 6.38 0.94
CA THR A 15 -10.08 7.00 2.07
C THR A 15 -9.10 7.75 3.00
N PRO A 16 -7.97 7.17 3.45
CA PRO A 16 -6.96 7.90 4.23
C PRO A 16 -6.32 9.06 3.47
N PHE A 17 -6.23 8.99 2.13
CA PHE A 17 -5.75 10.10 1.32
C PHE A 17 -6.67 11.31 1.47
N PHE A 18 -7.99 11.17 1.29
CA PHE A 18 -8.93 12.29 1.50
C PHE A 18 -8.94 12.81 2.93
N MET A 19 -8.81 11.91 3.93
CA MET A 19 -8.69 12.32 5.33
C MET A 19 -7.46 13.21 5.58
N THR A 20 -6.33 12.92 4.91
CA THR A 20 -5.11 13.75 4.99
C THR A 20 -5.35 15.18 4.49
N TRP A 21 -6.30 15.33 3.56
CA TRP A 21 -6.74 16.62 3.02
C TRP A 21 -7.94 17.21 3.77
N SER A 22 -8.29 16.70 4.95
CA SER A 22 -9.42 17.14 5.77
C SER A 22 -10.79 17.01 5.09
N LEU A 23 -10.91 16.13 4.09
CA LEU A 23 -12.18 15.81 3.43
C LEU A 23 -12.74 14.53 4.08
N ALA A 24 -13.80 14.70 4.87
CA ALA A 24 -14.47 13.59 5.54
C ALA A 24 -15.38 12.84 4.56
N GLY A 25 -15.23 11.52 4.49
CA GLY A 25 -16.03 10.68 3.61
C GLY A 25 -15.25 9.45 3.15
N LYS A 26 -15.97 8.39 2.78
CA LYS A 26 -15.36 7.15 2.30
C LYS A 26 -15.31 7.12 0.77
N TYR A 27 -14.17 6.75 0.19
CA TYR A 27 -14.07 6.51 -1.25
C TYR A 27 -14.84 5.22 -1.65
N PRO A 28 -15.55 5.19 -2.80
CA PRO A 28 -15.71 6.27 -3.78
C PRO A 28 -16.84 7.26 -3.49
N ARG A 29 -17.69 7.01 -2.48
CA ARG A 29 -18.89 7.84 -2.20
C ARG A 29 -18.59 9.32 -1.97
N ILE A 30 -17.42 9.66 -1.41
CA ILE A 30 -16.99 11.06 -1.21
C ILE A 30 -16.94 11.87 -2.52
N LEU A 31 -16.78 11.22 -3.68
CA LEU A 31 -16.76 11.89 -4.97
C LEU A 31 -18.13 12.43 -5.40
N GLU A 32 -19.21 11.91 -4.84
CA GLU A 32 -20.60 12.31 -5.12
C GLU A 32 -21.20 13.14 -3.98
N ASP A 33 -20.38 13.53 -2.99
CA ASP A 33 -20.84 14.32 -1.85
C ASP A 33 -21.25 15.74 -2.30
N GLU A 34 -22.41 16.21 -1.81
CA GLU A 34 -23.00 17.50 -2.21
C GLU A 34 -22.17 18.71 -1.76
N VAL A 35 -21.36 18.58 -0.71
CA VAL A 35 -20.60 19.68 -0.12
C VAL A 35 -19.14 19.62 -0.53
N VAL A 36 -18.53 18.43 -0.48
CA VAL A 36 -17.08 18.26 -0.71
C VAL A 36 -16.73 17.50 -1.99
N GLY A 37 -17.72 17.01 -2.75
CA GLY A 37 -17.51 16.13 -3.90
C GLY A 37 -16.70 16.78 -5.02
N GLU A 38 -16.93 18.06 -5.33
CA GLU A 38 -16.19 18.79 -6.37
C GLU A 38 -14.68 18.87 -6.03
N GLU A 39 -14.36 19.26 -4.81
CA GLU A 39 -12.99 19.33 -4.32
C GLU A 39 -12.34 17.93 -4.24
N ALA A 40 -13.09 16.91 -3.82
CA ALA A 40 -12.63 15.53 -3.79
C ALA A 40 -12.32 15.00 -5.20
N GLN A 41 -13.15 15.29 -6.20
CA GLN A 41 -12.91 14.93 -7.59
C GLN A 41 -11.67 15.63 -8.16
N ARG A 42 -11.50 16.93 -7.91
CA ARG A 42 -10.30 17.67 -8.35
C ARG A 42 -9.04 17.08 -7.74
N LEU A 43 -9.03 16.87 -6.43
CA LEU A 43 -7.90 16.31 -5.72
C LEU A 43 -7.57 14.87 -6.19
N PHE A 44 -8.59 14.05 -6.42
CA PHE A 44 -8.42 12.70 -6.95
C PHE A 44 -7.80 12.69 -8.35
N LYS A 45 -8.26 13.62 -9.21
CA LYS A 45 -7.70 13.80 -10.56
C LYS A 45 -6.22 14.18 -10.48
N ASP A 46 -5.89 15.22 -9.72
CA ASP A 46 -4.51 15.71 -9.60
C ASP A 46 -3.57 14.62 -9.04
N ALA A 47 -4.05 13.82 -8.08
CA ALA A 47 -3.30 12.69 -7.55
C ALA A 47 -3.04 11.61 -8.61
N ASN A 48 -4.04 11.27 -9.43
CA ASN A 48 -3.86 10.28 -10.50
C ASN A 48 -2.96 10.81 -11.62
N ASP A 49 -3.08 12.07 -12.01
CA ASP A 49 -2.18 12.70 -12.99
C ASP A 49 -0.71 12.66 -12.51
N LEU A 50 -0.49 12.89 -11.21
CA LEU A 50 0.84 12.75 -10.62
C LEU A 50 1.32 11.29 -10.62
N LEU A 51 0.47 10.33 -10.26
CA LEU A 51 0.82 8.91 -10.32
C LEU A 51 1.19 8.49 -11.74
N ASP A 52 0.45 8.96 -12.75
CA ASP A 52 0.74 8.70 -14.16
C ASP A 52 2.11 9.24 -14.56
N LYS A 53 2.42 10.49 -14.16
CA LYS A 53 3.76 11.09 -14.38
C LYS A 53 4.87 10.29 -13.73
N LEU A 54 4.74 9.96 -12.43
CA LEU A 54 5.72 9.19 -11.68
C LEU A 54 5.94 7.80 -12.30
N SER A 55 4.84 7.18 -12.76
CA SER A 55 4.84 5.88 -13.43
C SER A 55 5.56 5.94 -14.78
N ALA A 56 5.34 6.99 -15.57
CA ALA A 56 5.97 7.17 -16.88
C ALA A 56 7.46 7.52 -16.78
N GLU A 57 7.81 8.46 -15.89
CA GLU A 57 9.17 8.97 -15.74
C GLU A 57 10.08 8.06 -14.90
N LYS A 58 9.51 7.06 -14.21
CA LYS A 58 10.24 6.16 -13.29
C LYS A 58 11.02 6.92 -12.22
N THR A 59 10.51 8.07 -11.79
CA THR A 59 11.11 8.92 -10.74
C THR A 59 10.77 8.44 -9.32
N LEU A 60 9.76 7.58 -9.18
CA LEU A 60 9.43 6.87 -7.95
C LEU A 60 9.19 5.38 -8.25
N ASN A 61 9.98 4.49 -7.65
CA ASN A 61 9.93 3.05 -7.93
C ASN A 61 9.69 2.26 -6.64
N PRO A 62 8.50 1.69 -6.43
CA PRO A 62 8.21 0.86 -5.27
C PRO A 62 9.10 -0.39 -5.23
N ARG A 63 9.67 -0.69 -4.06
CA ARG A 63 10.50 -1.88 -3.83
C ARG A 63 10.03 -2.60 -2.57
N GLY A 64 10.15 -3.92 -2.56
CA GLY A 64 9.79 -4.76 -1.43
C GLY A 64 10.53 -6.10 -1.47
N VAL A 65 10.58 -6.76 -0.32
CA VAL A 65 11.13 -8.11 -0.15
C VAL A 65 10.23 -8.88 0.80
N VAL A 66 10.05 -10.16 0.55
CA VAL A 66 9.26 -11.07 1.41
C VAL A 66 10.04 -12.36 1.59
N GLY A 67 9.91 -12.96 2.77
CA GLY A 67 10.49 -14.26 3.11
C GLY A 67 9.50 -15.11 3.89
N LEU A 68 9.45 -16.40 3.56
CA LEU A 68 8.72 -17.41 4.31
C LEU A 68 9.74 -18.37 4.91
N PHE A 69 9.64 -18.61 6.21
CA PHE A 69 10.62 -19.37 6.96
C PHE A 69 9.92 -20.42 7.82
N PRO A 70 10.53 -21.60 8.02
CA PRO A 70 10.03 -22.58 8.97
C PRO A 70 10.05 -21.97 10.39
N ALA A 71 8.98 -22.15 11.15
CA ALA A 71 8.85 -21.55 12.48
C ALA A 71 8.03 -22.42 13.46
N ASN A 72 8.34 -22.31 14.76
CA ASN A 72 7.58 -22.92 15.87
C ASN A 72 7.33 -21.90 16.99
N ARG A 73 6.22 -22.07 17.70
CA ARG A 73 5.95 -21.35 18.96
C ARG A 73 6.78 -21.96 20.11
N ILE A 74 7.44 -21.12 20.91
CA ILE A 74 8.09 -21.49 22.17
C ILE A 74 7.59 -20.54 23.26
N GLY A 75 6.71 -21.03 24.14
CA GLY A 75 6.08 -20.17 25.16
C GLY A 75 5.27 -19.05 24.50
N ASP A 76 5.72 -17.80 24.66
CA ASP A 76 5.10 -16.62 24.05
C ASP A 76 5.88 -16.09 22.83
N ASP A 77 6.97 -16.75 22.45
CA ASP A 77 7.85 -16.39 21.34
C ASP A 77 7.64 -17.30 20.11
N ILE A 78 8.19 -16.88 18.96
CA ILE A 78 8.27 -17.66 17.72
C ILE A 78 9.74 -17.84 17.33
N GLU A 79 10.23 -19.07 17.32
CA GLU A 79 11.53 -19.42 16.73
C GLU A 79 11.38 -19.54 15.20
N ILE A 80 12.32 -18.93 14.47
CA ILE A 80 12.46 -19.05 13.01
C ILE A 80 13.68 -19.93 12.74
N TYR A 81 13.60 -20.90 11.84
CA TYR A 81 14.67 -21.85 11.55
C TYR A 81 15.32 -21.61 10.19
N ARG A 82 16.58 -22.06 10.06
CA ARG A 82 17.37 -21.94 8.82
C ARG A 82 16.79 -22.75 7.66
N ASP A 83 16.19 -23.89 7.96
CA ASP A 83 15.60 -24.82 7.00
C ASP A 83 14.55 -25.72 7.68
N GLU A 84 13.89 -26.56 6.88
CA GLU A 84 12.79 -27.41 7.34
C GLU A 84 13.19 -28.48 8.36
N THR A 85 14.48 -28.73 8.59
CA THR A 85 14.92 -29.67 9.64
C THR A 85 14.65 -29.14 11.04
N ARG A 86 14.50 -27.81 11.18
CA ARG A 86 14.24 -27.12 12.46
C ARG A 86 15.28 -27.41 13.54
N THR A 87 16.50 -27.73 13.11
CA THR A 87 17.63 -28.04 14.01
C THR A 87 18.40 -26.81 14.44
N HIS A 88 18.42 -25.77 13.61
CA HIS A 88 19.18 -24.55 13.84
C HIS A 88 18.26 -23.34 13.68
N VAL A 89 18.11 -22.57 14.77
CA VAL A 89 17.42 -21.29 14.76
C VAL A 89 18.19 -20.32 13.85
N LEU A 90 17.45 -19.61 13.01
CA LEU A 90 17.93 -18.51 12.18
C LEU A 90 18.10 -17.29 13.10
N THR A 91 19.31 -17.12 13.62
CA THR A 91 19.75 -15.92 14.32
C THR A 91 20.15 -14.80 13.38
#